data_AF-A0A7C1RRY1-F1
#
_entry.id   AF-A0A7C1RRY1-F1
#
_cell.length_a   1.000
_cell.length_b   1.000
_cell.length_c   1.000
_cell.angle_alpha   90.00
_cell.angle_beta   90.00
_cell.angle_gamma   90.00
#
_symmetry.space_group_name_H-M   'P 1'
#
loop_
_entity.id
_entity.type
_entity.pdbx_description
1 polymer ?
#
loop_
_entity_poly.entity_id
_entity_poly.type
_entity_poly.pdbx_seq_one_letter_code
_entity_poly.pdbx_strand_id
1 'polypeptide(L)'
;MLKASTKRQIDKAVGKTLKEAGMREPPFLVEDLLDHLELGREFYDLEDPGLLRRFWHKVEVRGKTLQKIIKTIKLAALWLPDTGRERILIDETLPAPKKNWASFHDTAHSILEWHRPFFLGDTAQTLDPDFQEALEADANYGASGLMFGGEVFTRDALDTKPEWDSIDALKKAYKTSWVTTLRRYVEFSRDIPMALTVSTPWWEIKPDDQEHRCRHFIKSGAFKIQFSVITQDILKLI
;
A
#
# COMPACT_ATOMS: atom_id res chain seq x y z
N MET A 1 5.83 -8.14 -11.67
CA MET A 1 6.11 -6.71 -11.91
C MET A 1 4.95 -6.12 -12.71
N LEU A 2 4.40 -4.99 -12.27
CA LEU A 2 3.26 -4.32 -12.90
C LEU A 2 3.52 -4.01 -14.39
N LYS A 3 2.55 -4.34 -15.25
CA LYS A 3 2.60 -4.01 -16.68
C LYS A 3 2.59 -2.49 -16.88
N ALA A 4 3.31 -2.00 -17.88
CA ALA A 4 3.40 -0.56 -18.14
C ALA A 4 2.05 0.09 -18.50
N SER A 5 1.12 -0.67 -19.10
CA SER A 5 -0.25 -0.22 -19.36
C SER A 5 -1.03 0.00 -18.06
N THR A 6 -0.93 -0.94 -17.11
CA THR A 6 -1.60 -0.88 -15.81
C THR A 6 -1.07 0.28 -14.98
N LYS A 7 0.25 0.48 -14.93
CA LYS A 7 0.86 1.65 -14.25
C LYS A 7 0.28 2.96 -14.74
N ARG A 8 0.19 3.15 -16.07
CA ARG A 8 -0.40 4.36 -16.66
C ARG A 8 -1.87 4.56 -16.30
N GLN A 9 -2.64 3.49 -16.20
CA GLN A 9 -4.04 3.57 -15.76
C GLN A 9 -4.13 3.99 -14.30
N ILE A 10 -3.28 3.44 -13.43
CA ILE A 10 -3.20 3.83 -12.02
C ILE A 10 -2.75 5.29 -11.88
N ASP A 11 -1.68 5.70 -12.58
CA ASP A 11 -1.19 7.09 -12.55
C ASP A 11 -2.27 8.08 -13.01
N LYS A 12 -3.07 7.70 -14.03
CA LYS A 12 -4.22 8.50 -14.49
C LYS A 12 -5.29 8.61 -13.41
N ALA A 13 -5.64 7.50 -12.73
CA ALA A 13 -6.62 7.50 -11.65
C ALA A 13 -6.14 8.39 -10.49
N VAL A 14 -4.91 8.16 -10.01
CA VAL A 14 -4.26 8.94 -8.95
C VAL A 14 -4.23 10.42 -9.30
N GLY A 15 -3.72 10.77 -10.48
CA GLY A 15 -3.60 12.17 -10.92
C GLY A 15 -4.95 12.87 -11.06
N LYS A 16 -5.98 12.16 -11.56
CA LYS A 16 -7.35 12.68 -11.61
C LYS A 16 -7.87 12.96 -10.21
N THR A 17 -7.79 11.98 -9.31
CA THR A 17 -8.28 12.09 -7.93
C THR A 17 -7.59 13.23 -7.17
N LEU A 18 -6.26 13.30 -7.19
CA LEU A 18 -5.52 14.37 -6.51
C LEU A 18 -5.88 15.75 -7.07
N LYS A 19 -6.05 15.86 -8.39
CA LYS A 19 -6.45 17.11 -9.04
C LYS A 19 -7.85 17.55 -8.64
N GLU A 20 -8.82 16.62 -8.62
CA GLU A 20 -10.21 16.88 -8.24
C GLU A 20 -10.33 17.22 -6.75
N ALA A 21 -9.51 16.60 -5.90
CA ALA A 21 -9.40 16.92 -4.48
C ALA A 21 -8.67 18.25 -4.20
N GLY A 22 -8.09 18.91 -5.21
CA GLY A 22 -7.29 20.12 -5.03
C GLY A 22 -5.93 19.89 -4.35
N MET A 23 -5.49 18.63 -4.24
CA MET A 23 -4.29 18.19 -3.55
C MET A 23 -3.07 18.32 -4.48
N ARG A 24 -2.46 19.51 -4.49
CA ARG A 24 -1.38 19.85 -5.44
C ARG A 24 0.01 19.52 -4.95
N GLU A 25 0.31 19.82 -3.69
CA GLU A 25 1.66 19.65 -3.12
C GLU A 25 1.58 18.84 -1.83
N PRO A 26 2.32 17.72 -1.72
CA PRO A 26 2.43 16.93 -0.51
C PRO A 26 3.22 17.69 0.58
N PRO A 27 3.13 17.27 1.86
CA PRO A 27 2.46 16.07 2.37
C PRO A 27 0.95 16.23 2.45
N PHE A 28 0.25 15.20 1.99
CA PHE A 28 -1.20 15.13 2.02
C PHE A 28 -1.72 14.51 3.31
N LEU A 29 -2.81 15.06 3.83
CA LEU A 29 -3.62 14.40 4.85
C LEU A 29 -4.54 13.41 4.15
N VAL A 30 -4.59 12.18 4.65
CA VAL A 30 -5.48 11.17 4.05
C VAL A 30 -6.95 11.54 4.27
N GLU A 31 -7.24 12.26 5.35
CA GLU A 31 -8.57 12.76 5.69
C GLU A 31 -9.14 13.66 4.58
N ASP A 32 -8.35 14.60 4.04
CA ASP A 32 -8.80 15.47 2.96
C ASP A 32 -9.17 14.67 1.69
N LEU A 33 -8.42 13.61 1.41
CA LEU A 33 -8.66 12.70 0.30
C LEU A 33 -9.94 11.86 0.51
N LEU A 34 -10.12 11.35 1.73
CA LEU A 34 -11.30 10.57 2.12
C LEU A 34 -12.57 11.42 2.07
N ASP A 35 -12.50 12.65 2.55
CA ASP A 35 -13.62 13.60 2.52
C ASP A 35 -14.01 13.93 1.07
N HIS A 36 -13.02 14.15 0.19
CA HIS A 36 -13.27 14.37 -1.24
C HIS A 36 -13.97 13.18 -1.91
N LEU A 37 -13.58 11.96 -1.56
CA LEU A 37 -14.15 10.72 -2.10
C LEU A 37 -15.44 10.28 -1.38
N GLU A 38 -15.90 11.05 -0.39
CA GLU A 38 -16.98 10.71 0.53
C GLU A 38 -16.80 9.34 1.23
N LEU A 39 -15.56 8.88 1.33
CA LEU A 39 -15.15 7.56 1.81
C LEU A 39 -15.03 7.57 3.33
N GLY A 40 -15.89 6.83 4.02
CA GLY A 40 -15.82 6.73 5.48
C GLY A 40 -14.57 5.96 5.93
N ARG A 41 -13.90 6.40 7.00
CA ARG A 41 -12.84 5.61 7.67
C ARG A 41 -13.30 5.19 9.05
N GLU A 42 -13.33 3.90 9.28
CA GLU A 42 -13.62 3.30 10.59
C GLU A 42 -12.39 2.50 11.04
N PHE A 43 -12.22 2.36 12.35
CA PHE A 43 -11.18 1.53 12.93
C PHE A 43 -11.79 0.27 13.55
N TYR A 44 -11.04 -0.82 13.51
CA TYR A 44 -11.47 -2.09 14.05
C TYR A 44 -10.39 -2.71 14.94
N ASP A 45 -10.83 -3.42 15.97
CA ASP A 45 -9.99 -4.26 16.81
C ASP A 45 -10.54 -5.68 16.79
N LEU A 46 -9.71 -6.66 16.37
CA LEU A 46 -10.11 -8.07 16.32
C LEU A 46 -10.34 -8.68 17.70
N GLU A 47 -9.81 -8.06 18.75
CA GLU A 47 -10.05 -8.46 20.12
C GLU A 47 -11.39 -7.94 20.66
N ASP A 48 -12.06 -7.02 19.95
CA ASP A 48 -13.41 -6.54 20.33
C ASP A 48 -14.49 -7.59 19.97
N PRO A 49 -15.13 -8.22 20.98
CA PRO A 49 -16.18 -9.22 20.74
C PRO A 49 -17.43 -8.66 20.05
N GLY A 50 -17.65 -7.35 20.06
CA GLY A 50 -18.73 -6.66 19.36
C GLY A 50 -18.44 -6.34 17.89
N LEU A 51 -17.19 -6.50 17.44
CA LEU A 51 -16.74 -6.18 16.08
C LEU A 51 -17.61 -6.89 15.04
N LEU A 52 -17.68 -8.21 15.15
CA LEU A 52 -18.40 -9.05 14.20
C LEU A 52 -19.86 -8.62 14.08
N ARG A 53 -20.50 -8.23 15.18
CA ARG A 53 -21.89 -7.81 15.15
C ARG A 53 -22.07 -6.47 14.43
N ARG A 54 -21.20 -5.48 14.67
CA ARG A 54 -21.32 -4.13 14.09
C ARG A 54 -21.00 -4.09 12.59
N PHE A 55 -20.02 -4.86 12.14
CA PHE A 55 -19.56 -4.84 10.75
C PHE A 55 -20.42 -5.74 9.84
N TRP A 56 -20.84 -6.91 10.32
CA TRP A 56 -21.54 -7.88 9.49
C TRP A 56 -23.04 -7.65 9.34
N HIS A 57 -23.67 -6.83 10.20
CA HIS A 57 -25.04 -6.36 9.96
C HIS A 57 -25.14 -5.40 8.76
N LYS A 58 -24.03 -4.79 8.33
CA LYS A 58 -24.00 -3.80 7.23
C LYS A 58 -23.55 -4.38 5.89
N VAL A 59 -22.91 -5.55 5.89
CA VAL A 59 -22.51 -6.28 4.67
C VAL A 59 -23.58 -7.34 4.42
N GLU A 60 -24.29 -7.32 3.29
CA GLU A 60 -25.24 -8.38 2.91
C GLU A 60 -24.44 -9.66 2.55
N VAL A 61 -23.92 -10.36 3.55
CA VAL A 61 -23.17 -11.59 3.35
C VAL A 61 -24.16 -12.71 3.01
N ARG A 62 -24.42 -12.90 1.73
CA ARG A 62 -25.16 -14.07 1.23
C ARG A 62 -24.38 -15.34 1.53
N GLY A 63 -24.66 -15.93 2.69
CA GLY A 63 -24.68 -17.37 2.87
C GLY A 63 -23.38 -18.13 2.62
N LYS A 64 -22.20 -17.66 3.07
CA LYS A 64 -21.16 -18.50 3.71
C LYS A 64 -19.94 -17.71 4.20
N THR A 65 -19.53 -18.07 5.42
CA THR A 65 -18.19 -17.97 6.03
C THR A 65 -17.68 -16.65 6.65
N LEU A 66 -18.46 -16.12 7.60
CA LEU A 66 -17.99 -15.15 8.63
C LEU A 66 -16.64 -15.54 9.26
N GLN A 67 -16.46 -16.83 9.56
CA GLN A 67 -15.25 -17.37 10.19
C GLN A 67 -14.01 -17.39 9.27
N LYS A 68 -14.19 -17.45 7.95
CA LYS A 68 -13.06 -17.40 6.99
C LYS A 68 -12.60 -15.97 6.85
N ILE A 69 -13.53 -15.03 6.73
CA ILE A 69 -13.17 -13.63 6.60
C ILE A 69 -12.36 -13.22 7.83
N ILE A 70 -12.74 -13.61 9.05
CA ILE A 70 -11.93 -13.37 10.27
C ILE A 70 -10.53 -13.99 10.19
N LYS A 71 -10.37 -15.20 9.65
CA LYS A 71 -9.05 -15.82 9.44
C LYS A 71 -8.22 -15.13 8.35
N THR A 72 -8.88 -14.47 7.41
CA THR A 72 -8.27 -13.67 6.34
C THR A 72 -8.05 -12.20 6.74
N ILE A 73 -8.78 -11.67 7.73
CA ILE A 73 -8.70 -10.30 8.30
C ILE A 73 -7.41 -10.08 9.11
N LYS A 74 -6.32 -10.82 8.89
CA LYS A 74 -4.97 -10.29 9.23
C LYS A 74 -4.54 -9.18 8.25
N LEU A 75 -5.49 -8.44 7.69
CA LEU A 75 -5.25 -7.37 6.75
C LEU A 75 -5.13 -6.07 7.56
N ALA A 76 -4.07 -5.31 7.34
CA ALA A 76 -3.92 -3.99 7.96
C ALA A 76 -5.11 -3.03 7.68
N ALA A 77 -5.90 -3.34 6.63
CA ALA A 77 -6.95 -2.52 6.06
C ALA A 77 -8.00 -3.38 5.32
N LEU A 78 -9.25 -2.92 5.15
CA LEU A 78 -10.25 -3.50 4.27
C LEU A 78 -11.18 -2.42 3.68
N TRP A 79 -11.25 -2.30 2.35
CA TRP A 79 -12.24 -1.48 1.64
C TRP A 79 -13.58 -2.22 1.44
N LEU A 80 -14.70 -1.53 1.69
CA LEU A 80 -16.07 -2.04 1.58
C LEU A 80 -16.92 -1.15 0.63
N PRO A 81 -17.15 -1.57 -0.63
CA PRO A 81 -17.85 -0.77 -1.64
C PRO A 81 -19.38 -0.75 -1.55
N ASP A 82 -20.04 -1.67 -0.84
CA ASP A 82 -21.50 -1.87 -0.94
C ASP A 82 -22.21 -1.95 0.41
N THR A 83 -22.27 -0.80 1.09
CA THR A 83 -22.91 -0.71 2.41
C THR A 83 -23.67 0.62 2.60
N GLY A 84 -24.26 1.16 1.52
CA GLY A 84 -24.98 2.45 1.48
C GLY A 84 -24.10 3.69 1.46
N ARG A 85 -22.88 3.61 2.01
CA ARG A 85 -21.78 4.57 1.86
C ARG A 85 -20.46 3.79 1.86
N GLU A 86 -19.58 4.08 0.91
CA GLU A 86 -18.28 3.39 0.85
C GLU A 86 -17.45 3.69 2.10
N ARG A 87 -16.66 2.70 2.53
CA ARG A 87 -15.80 2.85 3.70
C ARG A 87 -14.53 2.02 3.61
N ILE A 88 -13.53 2.44 4.37
CA ILE A 88 -12.29 1.69 4.65
C ILE A 88 -12.23 1.36 6.14
N LEU A 89 -11.78 0.15 6.46
CA LEU A 89 -11.65 -0.36 7.82
C LEU A 89 -10.19 -0.57 8.15
N ILE A 90 -9.64 0.17 9.11
CA ILE A 90 -8.21 0.11 9.44
C ILE A 90 -8.02 -0.56 10.80
N ASP A 91 -7.04 -1.46 10.92
CA ASP A 91 -6.71 -2.09 12.20
C ASP A 91 -6.25 -1.03 13.21
N GLU A 92 -6.97 -0.94 14.33
CA GLU A 92 -6.74 0.04 15.39
C GLU A 92 -5.45 -0.23 16.15
N THR A 93 -4.96 -1.47 16.16
CA THR A 93 -3.72 -1.85 16.85
C THR A 93 -2.46 -1.37 16.12
N LEU A 94 -2.60 -0.95 14.85
CA LEU A 94 -1.48 -0.45 14.06
C LEU A 94 -0.92 0.88 14.60
N PRO A 95 0.42 1.05 14.62
CA PRO A 95 1.03 2.36 14.82
C PRO A 95 0.54 3.39 13.79
N ALA A 96 0.45 4.66 14.18
CA ALA A 96 -0.10 5.73 13.34
C ALA A 96 0.49 5.81 11.91
N PRO A 97 1.80 5.66 11.67
CA PRO A 97 2.34 5.64 10.30
C PRO A 97 1.80 4.49 9.44
N LYS A 98 1.56 3.32 10.06
CA LYS A 98 1.00 2.16 9.37
C LYS A 98 -0.49 2.35 9.08
N LYS A 99 -1.25 2.96 10.01
CA LYS A 99 -2.65 3.36 9.77
C LYS A 99 -2.78 4.30 8.58
N ASN A 100 -1.86 5.27 8.47
CA ASN A 100 -1.86 6.22 7.36
C ASN A 100 -1.58 5.51 6.02
N TRP A 101 -0.55 4.66 5.96
CA TRP A 101 -0.26 3.84 4.77
C TRP A 101 -1.44 2.94 4.38
N ALA A 102 -2.01 2.23 5.36
CA ALA A 102 -3.18 1.38 5.18
C ALA A 102 -4.38 2.15 4.61
N SER A 103 -4.58 3.39 5.09
CA SER A 103 -5.66 4.26 4.59
C SER A 103 -5.46 4.64 3.13
N PHE A 104 -4.24 5.07 2.73
CA PHE A 104 -3.94 5.35 1.32
C PHE A 104 -4.05 4.09 0.43
N HIS A 105 -3.68 2.92 0.95
CA HIS A 105 -3.78 1.64 0.26
C HIS A 105 -5.24 1.27 -0.06
N ASP A 106 -6.12 1.31 0.93
CA ASP A 106 -7.54 1.02 0.68
C ASP A 106 -8.23 2.12 -0.13
N THR A 107 -7.80 3.36 0.01
CA THR A 107 -8.26 4.44 -0.86
C THR A 107 -7.86 4.14 -2.31
N ALA A 108 -6.67 3.60 -2.55
CA ALA A 108 -6.26 3.16 -3.89
C ALA A 108 -7.21 2.08 -4.43
N HIS A 109 -7.61 1.07 -3.64
CA HIS A 109 -8.63 0.11 -4.08
C HIS A 109 -9.93 0.80 -4.54
N SER A 110 -10.37 1.85 -3.83
CA SER A 110 -11.62 2.54 -4.16
C SER A 110 -11.61 3.30 -5.48
N ILE A 111 -10.47 3.88 -5.87
CA ILE A 111 -10.35 4.71 -7.08
C ILE A 111 -10.00 3.90 -8.33
N LEU A 112 -9.54 2.66 -8.17
CA LEU A 112 -9.24 1.75 -9.27
C LEU A 112 -10.53 1.01 -9.63
N GLU A 113 -11.29 1.53 -10.59
CA GLU A 113 -12.63 1.00 -10.95
C GLU A 113 -12.63 -0.51 -11.24
N TRP A 114 -11.53 -1.04 -11.79
CA TRP A 114 -11.39 -2.48 -12.06
C TRP A 114 -11.22 -3.34 -10.81
N HIS A 115 -10.96 -2.77 -9.63
CA HIS A 115 -10.91 -3.49 -8.36
C HIS A 115 -12.32 -3.80 -7.84
N ARG A 116 -13.29 -2.92 -8.08
CA ARG A 116 -14.64 -2.98 -7.49
C ARG A 116 -15.34 -4.35 -7.60
N PRO A 117 -15.37 -5.03 -8.77
CA PRO A 117 -16.05 -6.33 -8.90
C PRO A 117 -15.47 -7.44 -7.99
N PHE A 118 -14.22 -7.30 -7.56
CA PHE A 118 -13.54 -8.27 -6.70
C PHE A 118 -13.81 -8.04 -5.22
N PHE A 119 -14.32 -6.86 -4.85
CA PHE A 119 -14.71 -6.50 -3.48
C PHE A 119 -16.25 -6.54 -3.29
N LEU A 120 -17.00 -6.92 -4.33
CA LEU A 120 -18.45 -7.11 -4.30
C LEU A 120 -18.79 -8.61 -4.34
N GLY A 121 -19.27 -9.17 -3.22
CA GLY A 121 -19.78 -10.53 -3.14
C GLY A 121 -18.74 -11.62 -2.80
N ASP A 122 -19.03 -12.87 -3.17
CA ASP A 122 -18.24 -14.07 -2.83
C ASP A 122 -16.97 -14.25 -3.70
N THR A 123 -16.68 -13.27 -4.58
CA THR A 123 -15.59 -13.30 -5.58
C THR A 123 -14.19 -13.13 -4.98
N ALA A 124 -14.06 -12.47 -3.82
CA ALA A 124 -12.78 -12.36 -3.12
C ALA A 124 -12.23 -13.72 -2.65
N GLN A 125 -13.10 -14.71 -2.41
CA GLN A 125 -12.70 -16.05 -1.95
C GLN A 125 -12.33 -17.02 -3.08
N THR A 126 -12.80 -16.74 -4.30
CA THR A 126 -12.57 -17.58 -5.50
C THR A 126 -11.55 -16.98 -6.44
N LEU A 127 -11.00 -15.81 -6.10
CA LEU A 127 -9.94 -15.20 -6.87
C LEU A 127 -8.68 -16.06 -6.75
N ASP A 128 -8.12 -16.39 -7.89
CA ASP A 128 -6.84 -17.10 -7.97
C ASP A 128 -5.73 -16.27 -7.28
N PRO A 129 -4.83 -16.90 -6.50
CA PRO A 129 -3.81 -16.19 -5.71
C PRO A 129 -2.96 -15.20 -6.53
N ASP A 130 -2.64 -15.53 -7.79
CA ASP A 130 -1.82 -14.68 -8.65
C ASP A 130 -2.58 -13.39 -9.02
N PHE A 131 -3.91 -13.47 -9.16
CA PHE A 131 -4.76 -12.31 -9.40
C PHE A 131 -4.90 -11.44 -8.15
N GLN A 132 -4.98 -12.07 -6.97
CA GLN A 132 -4.98 -11.33 -5.71
C GLN A 132 -3.67 -10.55 -5.54
N GLU A 133 -2.51 -11.19 -5.77
CA GLU A 133 -1.21 -10.51 -5.72
C GLU A 133 -1.14 -9.33 -6.70
N ALA A 134 -1.73 -9.48 -7.90
CA ALA A 134 -1.79 -8.39 -8.88
C ALA A 134 -2.61 -7.19 -8.38
N LEU A 135 -3.79 -7.42 -7.78
CA LEU A 135 -4.63 -6.35 -7.20
C LEU A 135 -3.91 -5.64 -6.04
N GLU A 136 -3.25 -6.39 -5.17
CA GLU A 136 -2.46 -5.83 -4.06
C GLU A 136 -1.27 -5.01 -4.58
N ALA A 137 -0.62 -5.45 -5.66
CA ALA A 137 0.46 -4.71 -6.29
C ALA A 137 -0.05 -3.40 -6.93
N ASP A 138 -1.21 -3.42 -7.59
CA ASP A 138 -1.88 -2.24 -8.14
C ASP A 138 -2.18 -1.23 -7.02
N ALA A 139 -2.82 -1.68 -5.94
CA ALA A 139 -3.17 -0.82 -4.80
C ALA A 139 -1.94 -0.26 -4.10
N ASN A 140 -0.88 -1.06 -3.89
CA ASN A 140 0.38 -0.57 -3.33
C ASN A 140 1.05 0.51 -4.21
N TYR A 141 0.95 0.38 -5.54
CA TYR A 141 1.45 1.40 -6.46
C TYR A 141 0.59 2.67 -6.42
N GLY A 142 -0.74 2.53 -6.43
CA GLY A 142 -1.70 3.63 -6.32
C GLY A 142 -1.57 4.39 -4.99
N ALA A 143 -1.46 3.69 -3.87
CA ALA A 143 -1.24 4.26 -2.53
C ALA A 143 0.01 5.12 -2.48
N SER A 144 1.09 4.60 -3.07
CA SER A 144 2.35 5.31 -3.19
C SER A 144 2.19 6.56 -4.07
N GLY A 145 1.42 6.50 -5.16
CA GLY A 145 1.07 7.67 -5.96
C GLY A 145 0.27 8.72 -5.17
N LEU A 146 -0.78 8.30 -4.48
CA LEU A 146 -1.62 9.18 -3.67
C LEU A 146 -0.80 9.86 -2.57
N MET A 147 -0.01 9.11 -1.81
CA MET A 147 0.75 9.63 -0.68
C MET A 147 1.84 10.63 -1.09
N PHE A 148 2.44 10.46 -2.27
CA PHE A 148 3.61 11.21 -2.73
C PHE A 148 3.31 12.23 -3.85
N GLY A 149 2.05 12.42 -4.21
CA GLY A 149 1.68 13.33 -5.31
C GLY A 149 2.11 12.84 -6.69
N GLY A 150 2.13 11.53 -6.91
CA GLY A 150 2.50 10.92 -8.19
C GLY A 150 3.94 11.26 -8.59
N GLU A 151 4.09 12.07 -9.63
CA GLU A 151 5.38 12.52 -10.17
C GLU A 151 6.04 13.62 -9.35
N VAL A 152 5.32 14.28 -8.44
CA VAL A 152 5.87 15.36 -7.60
C VAL A 152 7.07 14.88 -6.79
N PHE A 153 6.97 13.74 -6.10
CA PHE A 153 8.12 13.15 -5.42
C PHE A 153 9.24 12.73 -6.37
N THR A 154 8.92 12.22 -7.56
CA THR A 154 9.95 11.84 -8.53
C THR A 154 10.77 13.05 -8.96
N ARG A 155 10.12 14.18 -9.26
CA ARG A 155 10.77 15.46 -9.55
C ARG A 155 11.67 15.90 -8.41
N ASP A 156 11.11 15.98 -7.20
CA ASP A 156 11.86 16.46 -6.03
C ASP A 156 13.03 15.53 -5.69
N ALA A 157 12.87 14.22 -5.88
CA ALA A 157 13.93 13.24 -5.67
C ALA A 157 15.04 13.32 -6.73
N LEU A 158 14.72 13.68 -7.98
CA LEU A 158 15.70 13.90 -9.05
C LEU A 158 16.63 15.10 -8.75
N ASP A 159 16.12 16.11 -8.05
CA ASP A 159 16.87 17.31 -7.67
C ASP A 159 17.83 17.12 -6.47
N THR A 160 17.91 15.89 -5.93
CA THR A 160 18.79 15.57 -4.79
C THR A 160 20.08 14.83 -5.21
N LYS A 161 20.86 14.32 -4.26
CA LYS A 161 21.90 13.30 -4.51
C LYS A 161 21.44 11.96 -3.94
N PRO A 162 21.92 10.80 -4.45
CA PRO A 162 21.52 9.50 -3.93
C PRO A 162 22.32 9.17 -2.66
N GLU A 163 22.05 9.92 -1.59
CA GLU A 163 22.75 9.85 -0.31
C GLU A 163 21.78 9.95 0.88
N TRP A 164 22.23 9.55 2.07
CA TRP A 164 21.38 9.47 3.25
C TRP A 164 20.76 10.81 3.66
N ASP A 165 21.51 11.90 3.55
CA ASP A 165 21.03 13.24 3.90
C ASP A 165 19.87 13.68 2.99
N SER A 166 19.95 13.35 1.70
CA SER A 166 18.87 13.60 0.74
C SER A 166 17.61 12.80 1.07
N ILE A 167 17.76 11.53 1.48
CA ILE A 167 16.63 10.70 1.92
C ILE A 167 16.01 11.24 3.21
N ASP A 168 16.83 11.68 4.19
CA ASP A 168 16.30 12.25 5.44
C ASP A 168 15.52 13.55 5.17
N ALA A 169 16.02 14.40 4.28
CA ALA A 169 15.35 15.62 3.85
C ALA A 169 14.00 15.31 3.19
N LEU A 170 13.94 14.38 2.24
CA LEU A 170 12.70 13.95 1.59
C LEU A 170 11.72 13.32 2.58
N LYS A 171 12.20 12.46 3.48
CA LYS A 171 11.39 11.83 4.53
C LYS A 171 10.71 12.89 5.40
N LYS A 172 11.44 13.93 5.81
CA LYS A 172 10.94 15.06 6.59
C LYS A 172 9.93 15.89 5.80
N ALA A 173 10.24 16.24 4.56
CA ALA A 173 9.37 17.05 3.69
C ALA A 173 8.02 16.36 3.45
N TYR A 174 8.03 15.06 3.17
CA TYR A 174 6.83 14.27 2.90
C TYR A 174 6.18 13.66 4.15
N LYS A 175 6.76 13.88 5.34
CA LYS A 175 6.27 13.35 6.63
C LYS A 175 6.00 11.85 6.62
N THR A 176 6.89 11.06 6.01
CA THR A 176 6.75 9.59 5.92
C THR A 176 7.82 8.84 6.71
N SER A 177 7.80 7.51 6.67
CA SER A 177 8.84 6.68 7.29
C SER A 177 10.07 6.54 6.38
N TRP A 178 11.19 6.13 6.96
CA TRP A 178 12.40 5.76 6.22
C TRP A 178 12.13 4.70 5.14
N VAL A 179 11.45 3.61 5.52
CA VAL A 179 11.15 2.51 4.61
C VAL A 179 10.27 2.98 3.45
N THR A 180 9.24 3.77 3.75
CA THR A 180 8.32 4.31 2.73
C THR A 180 9.04 5.25 1.77
N THR A 181 9.87 6.17 2.29
CA THR A 181 10.66 7.12 1.47
C THR A 181 11.67 6.38 0.60
N LEU A 182 12.48 5.48 1.18
CA LEU A 182 13.50 4.73 0.47
C LEU A 182 12.90 3.83 -0.61
N ARG A 183 11.77 3.17 -0.33
CA ARG A 183 11.07 2.35 -1.32
C ARG A 183 10.68 3.20 -2.54
N ARG A 184 10.01 4.34 -2.32
CA ARG A 184 9.64 5.26 -3.40
C ARG A 184 10.87 5.77 -4.16
N TYR A 185 11.92 6.17 -3.45
CA TYR A 185 13.15 6.68 -4.04
C TYR A 185 13.84 5.63 -4.92
N VAL A 186 14.03 4.41 -4.41
CA VAL A 186 14.69 3.33 -5.16
C VAL A 186 13.86 2.89 -6.38
N GLU A 187 12.53 2.82 -6.26
CA GLU A 187 11.69 2.32 -7.35
C GLU A 187 11.43 3.36 -8.46
N PHE A 188 11.35 4.65 -8.13
CA PHE A 188 10.76 5.65 -9.03
C PHE A 188 11.58 6.91 -9.26
N SER A 189 12.66 7.18 -8.51
CA SER A 189 13.35 8.47 -8.63
C SER A 189 14.34 8.55 -9.79
N ARG A 190 15.18 7.54 -9.99
CA ARG A 190 16.35 7.63 -10.89
C ARG A 190 16.56 6.37 -11.68
N ASP A 191 17.12 6.53 -12.88
CA ASP A 191 17.60 5.43 -13.71
C ASP A 191 19.06 5.08 -13.40
N ILE A 192 19.36 4.85 -12.11
CA ILE A 192 20.64 4.32 -11.65
C ILE A 192 20.42 3.03 -10.85
N PRO A 193 21.36 2.09 -10.85
CA PRO A 193 21.21 0.86 -10.09
C PRO A 193 21.18 1.14 -8.59
N MET A 194 20.03 0.89 -7.96
CA MET A 194 19.84 1.00 -6.52
C MET A 194 19.05 -0.21 -6.02
N ALA A 195 19.34 -0.62 -4.80
CA ALA A 195 18.51 -1.57 -4.08
C ALA A 195 18.33 -1.15 -2.62
N LEU A 196 17.17 -1.45 -2.07
CA LEU A 196 16.83 -1.31 -0.67
C LEU A 196 16.56 -2.69 -0.08
N THR A 197 17.22 -2.96 1.04
CA THR A 197 16.97 -4.13 1.88
C THR A 197 16.35 -3.69 3.19
N VAL A 198 15.22 -4.27 3.56
CA VAL A 198 14.65 -4.17 4.91
C VAL A 198 14.77 -5.52 5.56
N SER A 199 15.63 -5.64 6.56
CA SER A 199 15.87 -6.89 7.28
C SER A 199 15.71 -6.74 8.78
N THR A 200 15.43 -7.87 9.43
CA THR A 200 15.56 -8.01 10.88
C THR A 200 17.03 -8.25 11.17
N PRO A 201 17.66 -7.43 12.03
CA PRO A 201 19.09 -7.57 12.31
C PRO A 201 19.46 -8.97 12.79
N TRP A 202 20.65 -9.45 12.45
CA TRP A 202 21.09 -10.80 12.80
C TRP A 202 21.21 -11.04 14.31
N TRP A 203 21.44 -9.97 15.08
CA TRP A 203 21.49 -9.98 16.55
C TRP A 203 20.11 -9.97 17.22
N GLU A 204 19.02 -9.79 16.46
CA GLU A 204 17.65 -9.87 16.98
C GLU A 204 17.01 -11.22 16.65
N ILE A 205 16.08 -11.66 17.51
CA ILE A 205 15.24 -12.83 17.24
C ILE A 205 14.34 -12.48 16.06
N LYS A 206 14.40 -13.29 15.00
CA LYS A 206 13.51 -13.14 13.85
C LYS A 206 12.09 -13.51 14.30
N PRO A 207 11.09 -12.64 14.09
CA PRO A 207 9.69 -12.97 14.32
C PRO A 207 9.26 -14.30 13.68
N ASP A 208 8.36 -15.03 14.34
CA ASP A 208 7.88 -16.34 13.88
C ASP A 208 7.03 -16.23 12.60
N ASP A 209 6.35 -15.11 12.42
CA ASP A 209 5.54 -14.77 11.24
C ASP A 209 6.37 -14.33 10.03
N GLN A 210 7.70 -14.23 10.17
CA GLN A 210 8.60 -13.80 9.13
C GLN A 210 9.35 -15.00 8.51
N GLU A 211 9.10 -15.31 7.25
CA GLU A 211 9.74 -16.46 6.56
C GLU A 211 11.28 -16.32 6.48
N HIS A 212 11.77 -15.10 6.18
CA HIS A 212 13.19 -14.80 6.00
C HIS A 212 13.59 -13.51 6.71
N ARG A 213 14.81 -13.40 7.26
CA ARG A 213 15.31 -12.17 7.92
C ARG A 213 15.23 -10.94 7.01
N CYS A 214 15.50 -11.09 5.71
CA CYS A 214 15.18 -10.07 4.73
C CYS A 214 13.67 -10.06 4.47
N ARG A 215 12.99 -8.99 4.90
CA ARG A 215 11.54 -8.78 4.69
C ARG A 215 11.25 -8.23 3.31
N HIS A 216 12.05 -7.27 2.86
CA HIS A 216 11.87 -6.62 1.57
C HIS A 216 13.19 -6.45 0.85
N PHE A 217 13.22 -6.83 -0.42
CA PHE A 217 14.32 -6.51 -1.34
C PHE A 217 13.77 -5.76 -2.55
N ILE A 218 13.86 -4.43 -2.49
CA ILE A 218 13.34 -3.53 -3.50
C ILE A 218 14.47 -3.12 -4.44
N LYS A 219 14.21 -3.14 -5.75
CA LYS A 219 15.22 -2.90 -6.79
C LYS A 219 14.74 -1.84 -7.76
N SER A 220 15.61 -0.89 -8.12
CA SER A 220 15.38 0.06 -9.20
C SER A 220 15.28 -0.65 -10.56
N GLY A 221 14.77 0.04 -11.57
CA GLY A 221 14.72 -0.47 -12.96
C GLY A 221 16.11 -0.84 -13.46
N ALA A 222 17.05 0.09 -13.41
CA ALA A 222 18.45 -0.13 -13.78
C ALA A 222 19.10 -1.29 -13.00
N PHE A 223 18.81 -1.44 -11.70
CA PHE A 223 19.35 -2.55 -10.92
C PHE A 223 18.85 -3.90 -11.43
N LYS A 224 17.57 -4.02 -11.76
CA LYS A 224 17.00 -5.27 -12.30
C LYS A 224 17.62 -5.66 -13.64
N ILE A 225 18.02 -4.69 -14.45
CA ILE A 225 18.65 -4.92 -15.75
C ILE A 225 20.12 -5.32 -15.54
N GLN A 226 20.89 -4.53 -14.79
CA GLN A 226 22.33 -4.71 -14.65
C GLN A 226 22.72 -5.86 -13.72
N PHE A 227 21.90 -6.12 -12.69
CA PHE A 227 22.13 -7.15 -11.67
C PHE A 227 20.97 -8.15 -11.63
N SER A 228 20.51 -8.59 -12.81
CA SER A 228 19.36 -9.50 -12.97
C SER A 228 19.51 -10.82 -12.22
N VAL A 229 20.74 -11.30 -12.05
CA VAL A 229 21.08 -12.52 -11.30
C VAL A 229 20.93 -12.36 -9.79
N ILE A 230 20.84 -11.13 -9.27
CA ILE A 230 20.72 -10.90 -7.83
C ILE A 230 19.26 -10.99 -7.38
N THR A 231 18.97 -12.07 -6.67
CA THR A 231 17.68 -12.34 -6.02
C THR A 231 17.78 -12.18 -4.51
N GLN A 232 16.62 -12.14 -3.84
CA GLN A 232 16.56 -12.12 -2.38
C GLN A 232 17.18 -13.39 -1.76
N ASP A 233 17.24 -14.50 -2.49
CA ASP A 233 17.84 -15.75 -2.01
C ASP A 233 19.34 -15.62 -1.76
N ILE A 234 20.04 -14.79 -2.55
CA ILE A 234 21.47 -14.53 -2.34
C ILE A 234 21.70 -13.82 -0.99
N LEU A 235 20.72 -13.03 -0.53
CA LEU A 235 20.76 -12.34 0.76
C LEU A 235 20.45 -13.26 1.94
N LYS A 236 20.02 -14.51 1.71
CA LYS A 236 19.84 -15.52 2.79
C LYS A 236 21.17 -15.99 3.38
N LEU A 237 22.29 -15.67 2.74
CA LEU A 237 23.65 -16.04 3.14
C LEU A 237 24.33 -15.00 4.06
N ILE A 238 23.66 -13.89 4.38
CA ILE A 238 24.15 -12.78 5.22
C ILE A 238 23.27 -12.67 6.46
#